data_AF-A0AAN8FMC1-F1
#
_entry.id   AF-A0AAN8FMC1-F1
#
_cell.length_a   1.000
_cell.length_b   1.000
_cell.length_c   1.000
_cell.angle_alpha   90.00
_cell.angle_beta   90.00
_cell.angle_gamma   90.00
#
_symmetry.space_group_name_H-M   'P 1'
#
loop_
_entity.id
_entity.type
_entity.pdbx_description
1 polymer ?
#
loop_
_entity_poly.entity_id
_entity_poly.type
_entity_poly.pdbx_seq_one_letter_code
_entity_poly.pdbx_strand_id
1 'polypeptide(L)'
;MDTGRESPSDSQLEEVGKDDAGQTALPLSRVKTIIGTVPDALPLSPEALFCIAKGAELFMDHLIKNVAKQYGENIDYDEVAEYVLENDELEYLHDFFPRRQTYEAALRQLKAREEE
;
A
#
# COMPACT_ATOMS: atom_id res chain seq x y z
N MET A 1 2.99 12.08 -55.43
CA MET A 1 2.51 11.18 -54.36
C MET A 1 3.37 11.47 -53.16
N ASP A 2 2.86 12.31 -52.27
CA ASP A 2 3.47 12.63 -50.99
C ASP A 2 2.53 12.09 -49.93
N THR A 3 2.96 11.02 -49.26
CA THR A 3 2.21 10.35 -48.19
C THR A 3 2.70 10.90 -46.86
N GLY A 4 2.27 12.11 -46.54
CA GLY A 4 2.49 12.76 -45.24
C GLY A 4 1.32 12.47 -44.31
N ARG A 5 1.47 11.37 -43.57
CA ARG A 5 0.57 10.81 -42.54
C ARG A 5 0.11 11.88 -41.53
N GLU A 6 -1.20 12.08 -41.42
CA GLU A 6 -1.83 12.83 -40.34
C GLU A 6 -1.37 12.27 -38.99
N SER A 7 -0.81 13.14 -38.14
CA SER A 7 -0.53 12.82 -36.74
C SER A 7 -1.77 13.19 -35.92
N PRO A 8 -2.46 12.24 -35.27
CA PRO A 8 -3.52 12.58 -34.35
C PRO A 8 -2.91 13.14 -33.06
N SER A 9 -3.18 14.43 -32.84
CA SER A 9 -3.42 15.10 -31.56
C SER A 9 -2.71 14.57 -30.30
N ASP A 10 -1.69 15.33 -29.87
CA ASP A 10 -0.96 15.25 -28.60
C ASP A 10 -1.81 15.76 -27.40
N SER A 11 -3.11 15.44 -27.38
CA SER A 11 -4.09 16.03 -26.45
C SER A 11 -4.78 15.01 -25.55
N GLN A 12 -4.09 13.94 -25.14
CA GLN A 12 -4.68 12.89 -24.29
C GLN A 12 -3.86 12.53 -23.04
N LEU A 13 -2.91 13.37 -22.60
CA LEU A 13 -2.17 13.12 -21.34
C LEU A 13 -2.49 14.06 -20.18
N GLU A 14 -3.53 14.91 -20.30
CA GLU A 14 -3.98 15.74 -19.17
C GLU A 14 -5.44 15.45 -18.78
N GLU A 15 -5.63 14.37 -18.01
CA GLU A 15 -6.78 14.20 -17.12
C GLU A 15 -6.32 13.60 -15.78
N VAL A 16 -5.26 14.17 -15.19
CA VAL A 16 -4.94 13.95 -13.77
C VAL A 16 -5.34 15.21 -13.02
N GLY A 17 -6.58 15.22 -12.53
CA GLY A 17 -7.11 16.35 -11.77
C GLY A 17 -8.62 16.45 -11.85
N LYS A 18 -9.34 15.33 -11.76
CA LYS A 18 -10.76 15.42 -11.38
C LYS A 18 -10.77 15.64 -9.87
N ASP A 19 -11.38 16.73 -9.43
CA ASP A 19 -11.50 17.08 -8.02
C ASP A 19 -12.26 15.97 -7.26
N ASP A 20 -11.57 14.94 -6.79
CA ASP A 20 -12.06 13.85 -5.94
C ASP A 20 -12.27 14.31 -4.48
N ALA A 21 -12.40 15.62 -4.26
CA ALA A 21 -12.63 16.26 -2.98
C ALA A 21 -14.01 15.84 -2.44
N GLY A 22 -14.05 14.69 -1.74
CA GLY A 22 -15.26 14.10 -1.18
C GLY A 22 -15.48 12.62 -1.52
N GLN A 23 -14.59 11.99 -2.30
CA GLN A 23 -14.70 10.57 -2.66
C GLN A 23 -13.50 9.77 -2.16
N THR A 24 -13.71 8.54 -1.73
CA THR A 24 -12.65 7.56 -1.40
C THR A 24 -12.54 6.54 -2.53
N ALA A 25 -11.31 6.17 -2.90
CA ALA A 25 -11.03 5.04 -3.76
C ALA A 25 -11.34 3.71 -3.04
N LEU A 26 -11.09 3.64 -1.72
CA LEU A 26 -11.42 2.49 -0.91
C LEU A 26 -12.94 2.44 -0.59
N PRO A 27 -13.60 1.28 -0.74
CA PRO A 27 -15.00 1.14 -0.39
C PRO A 27 -15.23 1.26 1.12
N LEU A 28 -15.98 2.28 1.55
CA LEU A 28 -16.22 2.55 2.99
C LEU A 28 -16.83 1.34 3.73
N SER A 29 -17.65 0.53 3.06
CA SER A 29 -18.22 -0.68 3.65
C SER A 29 -17.13 -1.70 4.03
N ARG A 30 -16.11 -1.87 3.19
CA ARG A 30 -14.97 -2.77 3.46
C ARG A 30 -14.09 -2.23 4.56
N VAL A 31 -13.81 -0.93 4.55
CA VAL A 31 -13.06 -0.25 5.62
C VAL A 31 -13.75 -0.45 6.96
N LYS A 32 -15.08 -0.25 7.01
CA LYS A 32 -15.89 -0.46 8.22
C LYS A 32 -15.82 -1.91 8.72
N THR A 33 -15.92 -2.89 7.82
CA THR A 33 -15.78 -4.31 8.19
C THR A 33 -14.42 -4.63 8.79
N ILE A 34 -13.33 -4.10 8.20
CA ILE A 34 -11.96 -4.32 8.70
C ILE A 34 -11.79 -3.70 10.09
N ILE A 35 -12.24 -2.46 10.29
CA ILE A 35 -12.15 -1.84 11.63
C ILE A 35 -12.97 -2.63 12.66
N GLY A 36 -14.11 -3.20 12.25
CA GLY A 36 -14.95 -4.04 13.11
C GLY A 36 -14.30 -5.36 13.54
N THR A 37 -13.18 -5.78 12.95
CA THR A 37 -12.42 -6.96 13.42
C THR A 37 -11.55 -6.63 14.64
N VAL A 38 -11.35 -5.35 14.96
CA VAL A 38 -10.58 -4.92 16.13
C VAL A 38 -11.42 -5.12 17.40
N PRO A 39 -10.91 -5.84 18.41
CA PRO A 39 -11.60 -5.98 19.69
C PRO A 39 -11.89 -4.62 20.33
N ASP A 40 -13.06 -4.47 20.95
CA ASP A 40 -13.48 -3.24 21.65
C ASP A 40 -13.49 -1.97 20.78
N ALA A 41 -13.66 -2.11 19.46
CA ALA A 41 -13.76 -0.96 18.55
C ALA A 41 -14.89 -0.01 18.96
N LEU A 42 -14.56 1.27 19.13
CA LEU A 42 -15.53 2.32 19.43
C LEU A 42 -16.45 2.57 18.22
N PRO A 43 -17.72 2.97 18.45
CA PRO A 43 -18.59 3.42 17.37
C PRO A 43 -17.97 4.58 16.58
N LEU A 44 -17.91 4.45 15.25
CA LEU A 44 -17.35 5.46 14.35
C LEU A 44 -18.45 6.30 13.70
N SER A 45 -18.23 7.61 13.60
CA SER A 45 -19.06 8.48 12.76
C SER A 45 -18.77 8.25 11.27
N PRO A 46 -19.70 8.62 10.36
CA PRO A 46 -19.46 8.56 8.92
C PRO A 46 -18.23 9.36 8.47
N GLU A 47 -17.99 10.52 9.08
CA GLU A 47 -16.86 11.41 8.77
C GLU A 47 -15.54 10.78 9.22
N ALA A 48 -15.52 10.15 10.41
CA ALA A 48 -14.34 9.43 10.87
C ALA A 48 -14.00 8.25 9.96
N LEU A 49 -15.01 7.50 9.51
CA LEU A 49 -14.83 6.40 8.55
C LEU A 49 -14.25 6.89 7.22
N PHE A 50 -14.72 8.03 6.72
CA PHE A 50 -14.18 8.68 5.52
C PHE A 50 -12.72 9.10 5.71
N CYS A 51 -12.40 9.76 6.83
CA CYS A 51 -11.03 10.19 7.14
C CYS A 51 -10.06 9.00 7.25
N ILE A 52 -10.49 7.88 7.86
CA ILE A 52 -9.67 6.67 7.94
C ILE A 52 -9.42 6.10 6.55
N ALA A 53 -10.45 6.02 5.71
CA ALA A 53 -10.31 5.54 4.33
C ALA A 53 -9.33 6.42 3.53
N LYS A 54 -9.46 7.75 3.63
CA LYS A 54 -8.52 8.69 3.01
C LYS A 54 -7.10 8.59 3.57
N GLY A 55 -6.98 8.44 4.89
CA GLY A 55 -5.69 8.24 5.54
C GLY A 55 -4.98 6.99 5.01
N ALA A 56 -5.71 5.88 4.85
CA ALA A 56 -5.16 4.64 4.30
C ALA A 56 -4.71 4.80 2.83
N GLU A 57 -5.47 5.52 2.01
CA GLU A 57 -5.09 5.83 0.62
C GLU A 57 -3.78 6.63 0.57
N LEU A 58 -3.70 7.71 1.34
CA LEU A 58 -2.51 8.56 1.41
C LEU A 58 -1.31 7.81 2.00
N PHE A 59 -1.56 6.94 2.98
CA PHE A 59 -0.52 6.09 3.56
C PHE A 59 0.08 5.14 2.52
N MET A 60 -0.74 4.46 1.71
CA MET A 60 -0.24 3.58 0.65
C MET A 60 0.61 4.35 -0.37
N ASP A 61 0.13 5.51 -0.84
CA ASP A 61 0.89 6.35 -1.77
C ASP A 61 2.22 6.81 -1.17
N HIS A 62 2.20 7.25 0.09
CA HIS A 62 3.41 7.65 0.82
C HIS A 62 4.39 6.48 0.97
N LEU A 63 3.92 5.30 1.39
CA LEU A 63 4.76 4.12 1.56
C LEU A 63 5.45 3.76 0.25
N ILE A 64 4.68 3.60 -0.83
CA ILE A 64 5.19 3.19 -2.14
C ILE A 64 6.19 4.22 -2.69
N LYS A 65 5.92 5.52 -2.56
CA LYS A 65 6.85 6.57 -2.98
C LYS A 65 8.18 6.52 -2.23
N ASN A 66 8.17 6.25 -0.93
CA ASN A 66 9.40 6.15 -0.16
C ASN A 66 10.19 4.88 -0.46
N VAL A 67 9.51 3.74 -0.64
CA VAL A 67 10.16 2.50 -1.11
C VAL A 67 10.81 2.75 -2.48
N ALA A 68 10.08 3.35 -3.42
CA ALA A 68 10.60 3.63 -4.75
C ALA A 68 11.78 4.63 -4.74
N LYS A 69 11.78 5.59 -3.80
CA LYS A 69 12.89 6.51 -3.60
C LYS A 69 14.17 5.80 -3.13
N GLN A 70 14.04 4.71 -2.36
CA GLN A 70 15.17 3.97 -1.81
C GLN A 70 15.66 2.86 -2.76
N TYR A 71 14.74 2.12 -3.39
CA TYR A 71 15.07 0.93 -4.19
C TYR A 71 14.90 1.10 -5.71
N GLY A 72 14.35 2.23 -6.16
CA GLY A 72 14.09 2.53 -7.59
C GLY A 72 12.62 2.39 -7.97
N GLU A 73 12.25 2.79 -9.19
CA GLU A 73 10.84 2.85 -9.63
C GLU A 73 10.18 1.46 -9.83
N ASN A 74 10.97 0.43 -10.11
CA ASN A 74 10.49 -0.94 -10.27
C ASN A 74 10.63 -1.67 -8.93
N ILE A 75 9.59 -1.55 -8.10
CA ILE A 75 9.54 -2.19 -6.78
C ILE A 75 8.77 -3.51 -6.84
N ASP A 76 9.26 -4.52 -6.14
CA ASP A 76 8.54 -5.76 -5.87
C ASP A 76 8.27 -5.87 -4.36
N TYR A 77 7.72 -7.01 -3.93
CA TYR A 77 7.44 -7.28 -2.52
C TYR A 77 8.69 -7.23 -1.64
N ASP A 78 9.85 -7.69 -2.13
CA ASP A 78 11.05 -7.77 -1.28
C ASP A 78 11.54 -6.38 -0.87
N GLU A 79 11.50 -5.40 -1.77
CA GLU A 79 11.87 -4.02 -1.46
C GLU A 79 10.90 -3.39 -0.46
N VAL A 80 9.60 -3.67 -0.57
CA VAL A 80 8.61 -3.17 0.39
C VAL A 80 8.81 -3.81 1.76
N ALA A 81 9.04 -5.13 1.81
CA ALA A 81 9.28 -5.84 3.06
C ALA A 81 10.57 -5.38 3.74
N GLU A 82 11.65 -5.18 2.96
CA GLU A 82 12.91 -4.67 3.49
C GLU A 82 12.75 -3.25 4.03
N TYR A 83 12.12 -2.36 3.25
CA TYR A 83 11.84 -0.99 3.68
C TYR A 83 11.05 -0.94 4.98
N VAL A 84 9.98 -1.73 5.09
CA VAL A 84 9.16 -1.79 6.31
C VAL A 84 10.00 -2.21 7.51
N LEU A 85 10.81 -3.26 7.38
CA LEU A 85 11.62 -3.82 8.47
C LEU A 85 12.80 -2.93 8.89
N GLU A 86 13.28 -2.04 8.00
CA GLU A 86 14.36 -1.08 8.29
C GLU A 86 13.86 0.18 9.01
N ASN A 87 12.56 0.48 8.97
CA ASN A 87 11.99 1.73 9.47
C ASN A 87 11.18 1.51 10.75
N ASP A 88 11.70 1.93 11.90
CA ASP A 88 11.05 1.81 13.20
C ASP A 88 9.64 2.44 13.26
N GLU A 89 9.40 3.51 12.50
CA GLU A 89 8.07 4.15 12.40
C GLU A 89 7.00 3.21 11.80
N LEU A 90 7.42 2.15 11.12
CA LEU A 90 6.59 1.10 10.52
C LEU A 90 6.62 -0.21 11.32
N GLU A 91 7.07 -0.20 12.58
CA GLU A 91 7.13 -1.39 13.44
C GLU A 91 5.79 -2.14 13.49
N TYR A 92 4.67 -1.41 13.50
CA TYR A 92 3.32 -2.00 13.51
C TYR A 92 2.99 -2.85 12.26
N LEU A 93 3.82 -2.78 11.22
CA LEU A 93 3.72 -3.57 9.99
C LEU A 93 4.70 -4.74 9.92
N HIS A 94 5.65 -4.86 10.83
CA HIS A 94 6.70 -5.89 10.76
C HIS A 94 6.12 -7.32 10.72
N ASP A 95 5.06 -7.57 11.49
CA ASP A 95 4.38 -8.87 11.52
C ASP A 95 3.57 -9.16 10.25
N PHE A 96 3.25 -8.13 9.46
CA PHE A 96 2.44 -8.23 8.25
C PHE A 96 3.28 -8.28 6.97
N PHE A 97 4.53 -7.81 7.01
CA PHE A 97 5.45 -7.77 5.87
C PHE A 97 6.75 -8.56 6.13
N PRO A 98 6.67 -9.88 6.37
CA PRO A 98 7.88 -10.68 6.59
C PRO A 98 8.69 -10.82 5.30
N ARG A 99 10.03 -10.93 5.42
CA ARG A 99 10.89 -11.30 4.28
C ARG A 99 10.46 -12.65 3.72
N ARG A 100 10.39 -12.75 2.39
CA ARG A 100 10.10 -14.04 1.74
C ARG A 100 11.21 -15.02 2.11
N GLN A 101 10.80 -16.20 2.52
CA GLN A 101 11.71 -17.30 2.82
C GLN A 101 11.15 -18.60 2.28
N THR A 102 12.05 -19.53 1.98
CA THR A 102 11.64 -20.88 1.57
C THR A 102 11.01 -21.61 2.75
N TYR A 103 10.11 -22.54 2.45
CA TYR A 103 9.50 -23.39 3.48
C TYR A 103 10.55 -24.13 4.33
N GLU A 104 11.64 -24.59 3.70
CA GLU A 104 12.74 -25.26 4.40
C GLU A 104 13.44 -24.32 5.40
N ALA A 105 13.70 -23.07 5.01
CA ALA A 105 14.31 -22.07 5.88
C ALA A 105 13.41 -21.75 7.08
N ALA A 106 12.11 -21.54 6.84
CA ALA A 106 11.13 -21.31 7.89
C ALA A 106 11.05 -22.48 8.88
N LEU A 107 11.02 -23.72 8.38
CA LEU A 107 10.97 -24.91 9.22
C LEU A 107 12.24 -25.06 10.09
N ARG A 108 13.40 -24.71 9.54
CA ARG A 108 14.66 -24.72 10.29
C ARG A 108 14.66 -23.68 11.42
N GLN A 109 14.15 -22.48 11.16
CA GLN A 109 14.04 -21.41 12.17
C GLN A 109 13.08 -21.79 13.30
N LEU A 110 11.94 -22.43 12.99
CA LEU A 110 11.00 -22.91 14.00
C LEU A 110 11.64 -23.95 14.93
N LYS A 111 12.33 -24.95 14.37
CA LYS A 111 13.03 -25.97 15.17
C LYS A 111 14.12 -25.36 16.06
N ALA A 112 14.89 -24.40 15.53
CA ALA A 112 15.93 -23.73 16.31
C ALA A 112 15.35 -22.92 17.49
N ARG A 113 14.18 -22.28 17.33
CA ARG A 113 13.48 -21.58 18.41
C ARG A 113 12.87 -22.50 19.47
N GLU A 114 12.58 -23.75 19.14
CA GLU A 114 12.05 -24.76 20.07
C GLU A 114 13.16 -25.44 20.90
N GLU A 115 14.40 -25.42 20.41
CA GLU A 115 15.58 -25.98 21.09
C GLU A 115 16.26 -24.99 22.06
N GLU A 116 15.84 -23.72 22.05
CA GLU A 116 16.27 -22.63 22.94
C GLU A 116 15.36 -22.47 24.17
#